data_AF-A0A533BEX3-F1
#
_entry.id   AF-A0A533BEX3-F1
#
_cell.length_a   1.000
_cell.length_b   1.000
_cell.length_c   1.000
_cell.angle_alpha   90.00
_cell.angle_beta   90.00
_cell.angle_gamma   90.00
#
_symmetry.space_group_name_H-M   'P 1'
#
loop_
_entity.id
_entity.type
_entity.pdbx_description
1 polymer ?
#
loop_
_entity_poly.entity_id
_entity_poly.type
_entity_poly.pdbx_seq_one_letter_code
_entity_poly.pdbx_strand_id
1 'polypeptide(L)'
;MVSDQVLSSKSAQAEKTNGVNAEEFLLLDSRGKARAGLGLDANGEVGLVLTSKDGNRTLTLSPDDRSAIKLVERGGRVLWQAP
;
A
#
# COMPACT_ATOMS: atom_id res chain seq x y z
N MET A 1 6.74 -6.00 -40.80
CA MET A 1 5.94 -6.59 -39.70
C MET A 1 6.83 -7.63 -39.04
N VAL A 2 7.24 -7.42 -37.80
CA VAL A 2 8.01 -8.41 -37.04
C VAL A 2 7.28 -8.65 -35.73
N SER A 3 6.96 -9.92 -35.53
CA SER A 3 6.16 -10.52 -34.47
C SER A 3 6.99 -10.76 -33.22
N ASP A 4 6.29 -10.86 -32.09
CA ASP A 4 6.61 -11.65 -30.90
C ASP A 4 7.91 -11.36 -30.15
N GLN A 5 7.82 -10.44 -29.18
CA GLN A 5 8.53 -10.57 -27.92
C GLN A 5 7.50 -10.82 -26.82
N VAL A 6 7.18 -12.10 -26.69
CA VAL A 6 6.60 -12.72 -25.50
C VAL A 6 7.30 -12.13 -24.28
N LEU A 7 6.62 -11.28 -23.52
CA LEU A 7 7.03 -10.90 -22.18
C LEU A 7 6.96 -12.17 -21.33
N SER A 8 8.04 -12.95 -21.39
CA SER A 8 8.33 -14.04 -20.50
C SER A 8 8.20 -13.48 -19.10
N SER A 9 7.09 -13.82 -18.46
CA SER A 9 6.96 -13.80 -17.02
C SER A 9 8.03 -14.73 -16.47
N LYS A 10 9.24 -14.21 -16.31
CA LYS A 10 10.15 -14.69 -15.30
C LYS A 10 9.40 -14.50 -14.00
N SER A 11 8.64 -15.53 -13.60
CA SER A 11 8.26 -15.72 -12.21
C SER A 11 9.53 -15.48 -11.42
N ALA A 12 9.53 -14.43 -10.61
CA ALA A 12 10.64 -14.13 -9.72
C ALA A 12 10.83 -15.38 -8.89
N GLN A 13 11.79 -16.21 -9.29
CA GLN A 13 12.12 -17.43 -8.60
C GLN A 13 12.71 -16.95 -7.28
N ALA A 14 11.89 -16.97 -6.23
CA ALA A 14 12.24 -16.46 -4.93
C ALA A 14 13.42 -17.26 -4.39
N GLU A 15 14.62 -16.72 -4.64
CA GLU A 15 15.84 -17.08 -3.96
C GLU A 15 15.57 -17.04 -2.45
N LYS A 16 16.02 -18.06 -1.72
CA LYS A 16 15.71 -18.31 -0.29
C LYS A 16 15.48 -17.01 0.48
N THR A 17 14.22 -16.69 0.69
CA THR A 17 13.84 -15.34 1.06
C THR A 17 14.01 -15.19 2.56
N ASN A 18 14.80 -14.20 2.99
CA ASN A 18 14.61 -13.58 4.30
C ASN A 18 13.28 -12.80 4.27
N GLY A 19 12.18 -13.53 4.07
CA GLY A 19 10.86 -12.99 3.85
C GLY A 19 9.99 -13.22 5.08
N VAL A 20 9.15 -12.25 5.38
CA VAL A 20 8.09 -12.39 6.37
C VAL A 20 6.78 -12.57 5.60
N ASN A 21 6.04 -13.64 5.90
CA ASN A 21 4.67 -13.80 5.45
C ASN A 21 3.76 -13.27 6.56
N ALA A 22 2.95 -12.27 6.25
CA ALA A 22 1.98 -11.70 7.15
C ALA A 22 0.79 -11.17 6.35
N GLU A 23 -0.39 -11.17 6.96
CA GLU A 23 -1.58 -10.50 6.40
C GLU A 23 -1.43 -8.97 6.49
N GLU A 24 -0.66 -8.47 7.46
CA GLU A 24 -0.43 -7.05 7.69
C GLU A 24 0.94 -6.78 8.33
N PHE A 25 1.57 -5.67 7.93
CA PHE A 25 2.74 -5.07 8.56
C PHE A 25 2.39 -3.72 9.15
N LEU A 26 2.59 -3.54 10.45
CA LEU A 26 2.33 -2.28 11.16
C LEU A 26 3.64 -1.59 11.57
N LEU A 27 3.75 -0.30 11.28
CA LEU A 27 4.75 0.57 11.90
C LEU A 27 4.17 1.17 13.18
N LEU A 28 4.68 0.76 14.34
CA LEU A 28 4.26 1.28 15.64
C LEU A 28 5.15 2.45 16.10
N ASP A 29 4.57 3.45 16.75
CA ASP A 29 5.33 4.48 17.46
C ASP A 29 5.83 3.97 18.83
N SER A 30 6.60 4.80 19.55
CA SER A 30 7.16 4.44 20.86
C SER A 30 6.13 4.16 21.96
N ARG A 31 4.84 4.46 21.72
CA ARG A 31 3.72 4.16 22.61
C ARG A 31 2.88 2.99 22.11
N GLY A 32 3.33 2.29 21.06
CA GLY A 32 2.62 1.16 20.46
C GLY A 32 1.50 1.55 19.50
N LYS A 33 1.34 2.84 19.15
CA LYS A 33 0.29 3.26 18.21
C LYS A 33 0.73 2.99 16.77
N ALA A 34 -0.11 2.33 15.97
CA ALA A 34 0.13 2.17 14.53
C ALA A 34 0.12 3.52 13.79
N ARG A 35 1.13 3.72 12.94
CA ARG A 35 1.38 4.94 12.16
C ARG A 35 1.56 4.67 10.67
N ALA A 36 1.80 3.41 10.30
CA ALA A 36 1.62 2.95 8.95
C ALA A 36 1.16 1.49 8.96
N GLY A 37 0.49 1.08 7.88
CA GLY A 37 0.06 -0.29 7.64
C GLY A 37 0.27 -0.66 6.18
N LEU A 38 0.81 -1.86 5.92
CA LEU A 38 0.81 -2.51 4.61
C LEU A 38 0.06 -3.83 4.76
N GLY A 39 -1.02 -4.03 4.03
CA GLY A 39 -1.82 -5.25 4.15
C GLY A 39 -2.96 -5.28 3.16
N LEU A 40 -3.85 -6.24 3.38
CA LEU A 40 -5.09 -6.37 2.63
C LEU A 40 -6.25 -5.75 3.42
N ASP A 41 -7.17 -5.10 2.73
CA ASP A 41 -8.42 -4.65 3.33
C ASP A 41 -9.49 -5.77 3.38
N ALA A 42 -10.71 -5.44 3.81
CA ALA A 42 -11.80 -6.41 3.94
C ALA A 42 -12.26 -7.01 2.60
N ASN A 43 -11.93 -6.38 1.47
CA ASN A 43 -12.21 -6.87 0.13
C ASN A 43 -11.02 -7.63 -0.47
N GLY A 44 -9.89 -7.72 0.24
CA GLY A 44 -8.66 -8.31 -0.26
C GLY A 44 -7.83 -7.37 -1.14
N GLU A 45 -8.15 -6.08 -1.17
CA GLU A 45 -7.39 -5.06 -1.91
C GLU A 45 -6.14 -4.67 -1.13
N VAL A 46 -5.03 -4.47 -1.83
CA VAL A 46 -3.75 -4.14 -1.19
C VAL A 46 -3.67 -2.64 -0.89
N GLY A 47 -3.21 -2.29 0.31
CA GLY A 47 -3.09 -0.90 0.71
C GLY A 47 -1.82 -0.62 1.50
N LEU A 48 -1.21 0.54 1.25
CA LEU A 48 -0.24 1.18 2.13
C LEU A 48 -0.86 2.46 2.70
N VAL A 49 -0.93 2.55 4.02
CA VAL A 49 -1.51 3.68 4.74
C VAL A 49 -0.44 4.31 5.62
N LEU A 50 -0.27 5.63 5.56
CA LEU A 50 0.57 6.41 6.48
C LEU A 50 -0.29 7.42 7.22
N THR A 51 -0.24 7.39 8.55
CA THR A 51 -1.00 8.29 9.41
C THR A 51 -0.06 9.29 10.08
N SER A 52 -0.38 10.58 9.97
CA SER A 52 0.30 11.70 10.65
C SER A 52 0.31 11.58 12.18
N LYS A 53 1.19 12.34 12.86
CA LYS A 53 1.43 12.20 14.32
C LYS A 53 0.22 12.47 15.18
N ASP A 54 -0.54 13.48 14.80
CA ASP A 54 -1.80 13.87 15.40
C ASP A 54 -2.99 13.00 14.92
N GLY A 55 -2.77 12.17 13.89
CA GLY A 55 -3.82 11.37 13.26
C GLY A 55 -4.82 12.20 12.46
N ASN A 56 -4.47 13.43 12.07
CA ASN A 56 -5.39 14.31 11.33
C ASN A 56 -5.30 14.13 9.82
N ARG A 57 -4.27 13.45 9.34
CA ARG A 57 -4.05 13.18 7.92
C ARG A 57 -3.59 11.75 7.69
N THR A 58 -4.08 11.20 6.59
CA THR A 58 -3.74 9.88 6.09
C THR A 58 -3.31 9.98 4.63
N LEU A 59 -2.14 9.42 4.30
CA LEU A 59 -1.73 9.18 2.92
C LEU A 59 -1.97 7.70 2.62
N THR A 60 -2.79 7.42 1.62
CA THR A 60 -3.10 6.06 1.17
C THR A 60 -2.52 5.84 -0.22
N LEU A 61 -1.92 4.67 -0.43
CA LEU A 61 -1.58 4.10 -1.72
C LEU A 61 -2.37 2.80 -1.88
N SER A 62 -3.28 2.72 -2.85
CA SER A 62 -4.02 1.51 -3.22
C SER A 62 -4.03 1.38 -4.75
N PRO A 63 -3.43 0.34 -5.34
CA PRO A 63 -3.40 0.15 -6.79
C PRO A 63 -4.75 -0.26 -7.37
N ASP A 64 -5.68 -0.73 -6.52
CA ASP A 64 -7.02 -1.17 -6.92
C ASP A 64 -8.01 0.01 -7.05
N ASP A 65 -7.60 1.18 -6.57
CA ASP A 65 -8.39 2.40 -6.50
C ASP A 65 -8.16 3.28 -7.75
N ARG A 66 -9.21 3.98 -8.24
CA ARG A 66 -9.10 4.85 -9.45
C ARG A 66 -8.12 6.01 -9.29
N SER A 67 -7.91 6.46 -8.05
CA SER A 67 -6.85 7.38 -7.71
C SER A 67 -5.94 6.64 -6.75
N ALA A 68 -4.83 6.13 -7.26
CA ALA A 68 -4.01 5.21 -6.49
C ALA A 68 -3.44 5.87 -5.24
N ILE A 69 -3.22 7.19 -5.25
CA ILE A 69 -2.67 7.93 -4.13
C ILE A 69 -3.66 8.99 -3.64
N LYS A 70 -3.96 9.00 -2.35
CA LYS A 70 -4.88 9.97 -1.73
C LYS A 70 -4.28 10.53 -0.44
N LEU A 71 -4.27 11.85 -0.29
CA LEU A 71 -4.04 12.52 0.99
C LEU A 71 -5.39 13.01 1.53
N VAL A 72 -5.80 12.45 2.66
CA VAL A 72 -7.12 12.67 3.26
C VAL A 72 -6.97 13.27 4.65
N GLU A 73 -7.75 14.29 4.97
CA GLU A 73 -7.88 14.84 6.31
C GLU A 73 -8.93 14.08 7.13
N ARG A 74 -8.79 14.11 8.46
CA ARG A 74 -9.81 13.64 9.40
C ARG A 74 -11.17 14.23 9.04
N GLY A 75 -12.18 13.37 8.93
CA GLY A 75 -13.50 13.72 8.43
C GLY A 75 -13.72 13.38 6.95
N GLY A 76 -12.71 12.83 6.27
CA GLY A 76 -12.85 12.27 4.92
C GLY A 76 -12.61 13.28 3.79
N ARG A 77 -12.21 14.50 4.10
CA ARG A 77 -11.91 15.53 3.10
C ARG A 77 -10.62 15.18 2.35
N VAL A 78 -10.73 14.95 1.03
CA VAL A 78 -9.56 14.74 0.17
C VAL A 78 -8.84 16.07 -0.02
N LEU A 79 -7.59 16.14 0.42
CA LEU A 79 -6.71 17.31 0.27
C LEU A 79 -6.00 17.29 -1.09
N TRP A 80 -5.65 16.09 -1.56
CA TRP A 80 -4.95 15.86 -2.81
C TRP A 80 -5.10 14.39 -3.22
N GLN A 81 -5.05 14.12 -4.53
CA GLN A 81 -5.03 12.77 -5.07
C GLN A 81 -4.24 12.71 -6.38
N ALA A 82 -3.71 11.53 -6.70
CA ALA A 82 -3.08 11.21 -7.98
C ALA A 82 -3.55 9.86 -8.51
N PRO A 83 -3.54 9.68 -9.85
CA PRO A 83 -3.71 8.37 -10.47
C PRO A 83 -2.60 7.42 -10.08
#